data_AF-A0AAV4HTY4-F1
#
_entry.id   AF-A0AAV4HTY4-F1
#
_cell.length_a   1.000
_cell.length_b   1.000
_cell.length_c   1.000
_cell.angle_alpha   90.00
_cell.angle_beta   90.00
_cell.angle_gamma   90.00
#
_symmetry.space_group_name_H-M   'P 1'
#
loop_
_entity.id
_entity.type
_entity.pdbx_description
1 polymer ?
#
loop_
_entity_poly.entity_id
_entity_poly.type
_entity_poly.pdbx_seq_one_letter_code
_entity_poly.pdbx_strand_id
1 'polypeptide(L)'
;MITENVATLKEVQIRTEKARQKFWENKELLRRNIGLNTKKRILACYIFSVFNYGCEAWTYFKTVQKKIQTFEMWCYRRLLKVPWTEKKIKEIIQIEDVGERLLQQLMKRKLRYVGQIM
;
A
#
# COMPACT_ATOMS: atom_id res chain seq x y z
N MET A 1 -6.02 -8.05 24.39
CA MET A 1 -6.47 -6.88 23.58
C MET A 1 -5.40 -5.80 23.41
N ILE A 2 -4.76 -5.22 24.44
CA ILE A 2 -3.77 -4.12 24.23
C ILE A 2 -2.49 -4.62 23.53
N THR A 3 -2.04 -5.83 23.88
CA THR A 3 -0.81 -6.45 23.33
C THR A 3 -0.90 -6.78 21.84
N GLU A 4 -2.04 -7.29 21.37
CA GLU A 4 -2.29 -7.63 19.96
C GLU A 4 -2.27 -6.39 19.04
N ASN A 5 -2.79 -5.27 19.54
CA ASN A 5 -2.80 -3.99 18.82
C ASN A 5 -1.37 -3.44 18.64
N VAL A 6 -0.54 -3.53 19.69
CA VAL A 6 0.86 -3.09 19.63
C VAL A 6 1.68 -3.98 18.69
N ALA A 7 1.46 -5.29 18.73
CA ALA A 7 2.12 -6.24 17.82
C ALA A 7 1.75 -5.96 16.36
N THR A 8 0.47 -5.74 16.06
CA THR A 8 -0.01 -5.41 14.71
C THR A 8 0.64 -4.13 14.18
N LEU A 9 0.72 -3.07 14.99
CA LEU A 9 1.34 -1.81 14.56
C LEU A 9 2.83 -1.95 14.24
N LYS A 10 3.56 -2.76 15.00
CA LYS A 10 4.97 -3.07 14.75
C LYS A 10 5.10 -3.85 13.45
N GLU A 11 4.27 -4.86 13.23
CA GLU A 11 4.34 -5.65 12.01
C GLU A 11 4.03 -4.82 10.76
N VAL A 12 2.97 -4.01 10.78
CA VAL A 12 2.61 -3.09 9.68
C VAL A 12 3.78 -2.16 9.37
N GLN A 13 4.49 -1.66 10.39
CA GLN A 13 5.66 -0.82 10.20
C GLN A 13 6.80 -1.58 9.53
N ILE A 14 7.14 -2.78 10.01
CA ILE A 14 8.16 -3.64 9.41
C ILE A 14 7.84 -3.92 7.93
N ARG A 15 6.58 -4.22 7.60
CA ARG A 15 6.17 -4.46 6.21
C ARG A 15 6.23 -3.20 5.36
N THR A 16 5.90 -2.05 5.94
CA THR A 16 6.05 -0.74 5.28
C THR A 16 7.51 -0.49 4.92
N GLU A 17 8.44 -0.77 5.83
CA GLU A 17 9.87 -0.58 5.62
C GLU A 17 10.42 -1.54 4.55
N LYS A 18 10.06 -2.83 4.60
CA LYS A 18 10.40 -3.82 3.55
C LYS A 18 9.85 -3.40 2.18
N ALA A 19 8.61 -2.94 2.11
CA ALA A 19 8.00 -2.51 0.85
C ALA A 19 8.67 -1.22 0.32
N ARG A 20 9.06 -0.29 1.19
CA ARG A 20 9.87 0.89 0.81
C ARG A 20 11.23 0.49 0.28
N GLN A 21 11.91 -0.46 0.91
CA GLN A 21 13.17 -0.99 0.40
C GLN A 21 12.99 -1.57 -1.01
N LYS A 22 11.95 -2.39 -1.20
CA LYS A 22 11.63 -2.96 -2.52
C LYS A 22 11.30 -1.89 -3.57
N PHE A 23 10.65 -0.80 -3.17
CA PHE A 23 10.42 0.36 -4.03
C PHE A 23 11.75 0.97 -4.50
N TRP A 24 12.71 1.16 -3.59
CA TRP A 24 14.00 1.74 -3.92
C TRP A 24 14.87 0.83 -4.79
N GLU A 25 14.83 -0.48 -4.57
CA GLU A 25 15.49 -1.46 -5.45
C GLU A 25 14.97 -1.36 -6.88
N ASN A 26 13.67 -1.13 -7.06
CA ASN A 26 13.03 -1.00 -8.38
C ASN A 26 12.91 0.44 -8.88
N LYS A 27 13.58 1.41 -8.22
CA LYS A 27 13.42 2.84 -8.53
C LYS A 27 13.73 3.17 -9.98
N GLU A 28 14.71 2.50 -10.57
CA GLU A 28 15.14 2.74 -11.94
C GLU A 28 14.05 2.31 -12.93
N LEU A 29 13.40 1.17 -12.70
CA LEU A 29 12.27 0.70 -13.51
C LEU A 29 11.07 1.65 -13.40
N LEU A 30 10.80 2.18 -12.22
CA LEU A 30 9.70 3.12 -11.98
C LEU A 30 10.00 4.54 -12.52
N ARG A 31 11.28 4.91 -12.66
CA ARG A 31 11.72 6.22 -13.20
C ARG A 31 11.72 6.29 -14.71
N ARG A 32 11.94 5.18 -15.41
CA ARG A 32 11.91 5.08 -16.87
C ARG A 32 10.61 5.65 -17.47
N ASN A 33 10.67 6.07 -18.73
CA ASN A 33 9.51 6.58 -19.47
C ASN A 33 8.60 5.44 -19.94
N ILE A 34 7.97 4.75 -18.98
CA ILE A 34 7.01 3.67 -19.20
C ILE A 34 5.61 4.23 -18.92
N GLY A 35 4.59 3.72 -19.63
CA GLY A 35 3.19 4.06 -19.38
C GLY A 35 2.79 3.89 -17.92
N LEU A 36 1.96 4.81 -17.42
CA LEU A 36 1.53 4.87 -16.02
C LEU A 36 0.86 3.56 -15.56
N ASN A 37 0.06 2.94 -16.42
CA ASN A 37 -0.61 1.67 -16.11
C ASN A 37 0.39 0.53 -15.86
N THR A 38 1.46 0.45 -16.64
CA THR A 38 2.53 -0.54 -16.43
C THR A 38 3.25 -0.28 -15.10
N LYS A 39 3.50 0.99 -14.75
CA LYS A 39 4.08 1.35 -13.46
C LYS A 39 3.18 0.98 -12.29
N LYS A 40 1.86 1.18 -12.41
CA LYS A 40 0.88 0.71 -11.41
C LYS A 40 0.92 -0.81 -11.25
N ARG A 41 1.00 -1.56 -12.35
CA ARG A 41 1.14 -3.03 -12.31
C ARG A 41 2.41 -3.46 -11.59
N ILE A 42 3.55 -2.84 -11.89
CA ILE A 42 4.82 -3.12 -11.19
C ILE A 42 4.68 -2.82 -9.69
N LEU A 43 4.10 -1.68 -9.33
CA LEU A 43 3.85 -1.30 -7.95
C LEU A 43 2.99 -2.36 -7.22
N ALA A 44 1.88 -2.78 -7.84
CA ALA A 44 0.99 -3.79 -7.30
C ALA A 44 1.68 -5.16 -7.14
N CYS A 45 2.43 -5.61 -8.16
CA CYS A 45 3.05 -6.92 -8.20
C CYS A 45 4.27 -7.06 -7.28
N TYR A 46 5.10 -6.03 -7.13
CA TYR A 46 6.36 -6.13 -6.38
C TYR A 46 6.33 -5.46 -5.02
N ILE A 47 5.62 -4.34 -4.88
CA ILE A 47 5.70 -3.50 -3.67
C ILE A 47 4.48 -3.77 -2.78
N PHE A 48 3.27 -3.74 -3.36
CA PHE A 48 2.07 -4.06 -2.60
C PHE A 48 1.99 -5.55 -2.24
N SER A 49 2.55 -6.46 -3.04
CA SER A 49 2.65 -7.88 -2.66
C SER A 49 3.47 -8.08 -1.37
N VAL A 50 4.62 -7.42 -1.25
CA VAL A 50 5.47 -7.46 -0.05
C VAL A 50 4.77 -6.85 1.15
N PHE A 51 4.07 -5.73 0.94
CA PHE A 51 3.29 -5.09 2.00
C PHE A 51 2.12 -5.96 2.48
N ASN A 52 1.39 -6.58 1.55
CA ASN A 52 0.19 -7.36 1.81
C ASN A 52 0.48 -8.75 2.39
N TYR A 53 1.73 -9.21 2.40
CA TYR A 53 2.04 -10.52 2.98
C TYR A 53 1.64 -10.55 4.47
N GLY A 54 0.90 -11.56 4.93
CA GLY A 54 0.46 -11.66 6.34
C GLY A 54 -0.58 -10.61 6.79
N CYS A 55 -1.19 -9.86 5.87
CA CYS A 55 -2.19 -8.85 6.22
C CYS A 55 -3.47 -9.43 6.83
N GLU A 56 -3.75 -10.72 6.59
CA GLU A 56 -4.92 -11.44 7.10
C GLU A 56 -4.94 -11.49 8.64
N ALA A 57 -3.76 -11.54 9.26
CA ALA A 57 -3.58 -11.55 10.71
C ALA A 57 -3.71 -10.15 11.35
N TRP A 58 -3.80 -9.08 10.56
CA TRP A 58 -3.83 -7.73 11.11
C TRP A 58 -5.21 -7.35 11.65
N THR A 59 -5.21 -6.65 12.78
CA THR A 59 -6.40 -5.95 13.28
C THR A 59 -6.51 -4.57 12.63
N TYR A 60 -7.63 -4.31 11.92
CA TYR A 60 -7.87 -3.03 11.26
C TYR A 60 -8.54 -2.03 12.20
N PHE A 61 -7.73 -1.27 12.94
CA PHE A 61 -8.19 -0.10 13.68
C PHE A 61 -7.74 1.20 13.00
N LYS A 62 -8.31 2.34 13.41
CA LYS A 62 -8.15 3.64 12.74
C LYS A 62 -6.68 4.02 12.46
N THR A 63 -5.76 3.71 13.38
CA THR A 63 -4.35 4.06 13.20
C THR A 63 -3.63 3.16 12.18
N VAL A 64 -3.94 1.86 12.13
CA VAL A 64 -3.43 0.94 11.08
C VAL A 64 -3.97 1.36 9.71
N GLN A 65 -5.26 1.66 9.62
CA GLN A 65 -5.88 2.16 8.39
C GLN A 65 -5.19 3.45 7.89
N LYS A 66 -4.93 4.39 8.79
CA LYS A 66 -4.21 5.62 8.46
C LYS A 66 -2.77 5.36 8.00
N LYS A 67 -2.05 4.40 8.61
CA LYS A 67 -0.71 4.00 8.18
C LYS A 67 -0.74 3.41 6.76
N ILE A 68 -1.69 2.52 6.48
CA ILE A 68 -1.88 1.92 5.14
C ILE A 68 -2.14 2.99 4.10
N GLN A 69 -3.10 3.89 4.34
CA GLN A 69 -3.42 5.00 3.44
C GLN A 69 -2.21 5.94 3.23
N THR A 70 -1.47 6.24 4.30
CA THR A 70 -0.26 7.08 4.20
C THR A 70 0.81 6.40 3.34
N PHE A 71 0.98 5.09 3.47
CA PHE A 71 1.91 4.32 2.64
C PHE A 71 1.49 4.26 1.18
N GLU A 72 0.20 4.01 0.91
CA GLU A 72 -0.37 4.02 -0.44
C GLU A 72 -0.16 5.37 -1.13
N MET A 73 -0.50 6.45 -0.44
CA MET A 73 -0.27 7.83 -0.91
C MET A 73 1.21 8.11 -1.17
N TRP A 74 2.10 7.67 -0.29
CA TRP A 74 3.55 7.82 -0.49
C TRP A 74 4.02 7.14 -1.78
N CYS A 75 3.53 5.93 -2.08
CA CYS A 75 3.85 5.21 -3.30
C CYS A 75 3.39 5.96 -4.55
N TYR A 76 2.13 6.41 -4.60
CA TYR A 76 1.59 7.11 -5.76
C TYR A 76 2.25 8.46 -6.00
N ARG A 77 2.53 9.23 -4.94
CA ARG A 77 3.24 10.52 -5.08
C ARG A 77 4.62 10.34 -5.69
N ARG A 78 5.36 9.31 -5.26
CA ARG A 78 6.68 8.99 -5.82
C ARG A 78 6.58 8.50 -7.25
N LEU A 79 5.54 7.73 -7.58
CA LEU A 79 5.27 7.28 -8.95
C LEU A 79 5.04 8.45 -9.91
N LEU A 80 4.28 9.46 -9.45
CA LEU A 80 3.91 10.65 -10.22
C LEU A 80 4.95 11.76 -10.18
N LYS A 81 6.01 11.60 -9.38
CA LYS A 81 7.03 12.63 -9.13
C LYS A 81 6.43 13.94 -8.58
N VAL A 82 5.28 13.86 -7.91
CA VAL A 82 4.62 15.02 -7.27
C VAL A 82 5.39 15.38 -6.00
N PRO A 83 5.87 16.63 -5.87
CA PRO A 83 6.55 17.06 -4.66
C PRO A 83 5.60 16.99 -3.45
N TRP A 84 6.19 16.88 -2.26
CA TRP A 84 5.40 16.79 -1.02
C TRP A 84 4.66 18.11 -0.71
N THR A 85 5.16 19.23 -1.22
CA THR A 85 4.60 20.59 -1.07
C THR A 85 3.35 20.82 -1.91
N GLU A 86 3.20 20.13 -3.04
CA GLU A 86 2.02 20.28 -3.90
C GLU A 86 0.81 19.54 -3.34
N LYS A 87 -0.28 20.26 -3.09
CA LYS A 87 -1.55 19.65 -2.69
C LYS A 87 -2.33 19.10 -3.91
N LYS A 88 -1.65 18.38 -4.80
CA LYS A 88 -2.28 17.74 -5.97
C LYS A 88 -3.01 16.46 -5.57
N ILE A 89 -4.13 16.62 -4.88
CA ILE A 89 -5.00 15.53 -4.46
C ILE A 89 -5.80 14.98 -5.65
N LYS A 90 -6.19 15.83 -6.63
CA LYS A 90 -6.98 15.41 -7.80
C LYS A 90 -6.28 14.40 -8.71
N GLU A 91 -5.00 14.62 -9.06
CA GLU A 91 -4.25 13.67 -9.92
C GLU A 91 -4.04 12.32 -9.22
N ILE A 92 -3.79 12.33 -7.90
CA ILE A 92 -3.67 11.10 -7.11
C ILE A 92 -5.02 10.39 -6.99
N ILE A 93 -6.10 11.13 -6.72
CA ILE A 93 -7.47 10.60 -6.68
C ILE A 93 -7.85 10.00 -8.02
N GLN A 94 -7.55 10.65 -9.14
CA GLN A 94 -7.88 10.14 -10.47
C GLN A 94 -7.12 8.83 -10.80
N ILE A 95 -5.97 8.62 -10.17
CA ILE A 95 -5.22 7.36 -10.26
C ILE A 95 -5.78 6.30 -9.34
N GLU A 96 -6.24 6.69 -8.14
CA GLU A 96 -6.99 5.82 -7.23
C GLU A 96 -8.32 5.39 -7.83
N ASP A 97 -9.06 6.28 -8.50
CA ASP A 97 -10.41 6.04 -9.03
C ASP A 97 -10.44 5.00 -10.17
N VAL A 98 -9.30 4.82 -10.86
CA VAL A 98 -9.11 3.79 -11.89
C VAL A 98 -8.77 2.41 -11.28
N GLY A 99 -8.56 2.32 -9.96
CA GLY A 99 -8.24 1.09 -9.24
C GLY A 99 -9.01 0.95 -7.93
N GLU A 100 -8.81 -0.16 -7.23
CA GLU A 100 -9.35 -0.31 -5.88
C GLU A 100 -8.30 0.11 -4.85
N ARG A 101 -8.68 0.89 -3.82
CA ARG A 101 -7.75 1.34 -2.77
C ARG A 101 -7.11 0.15 -2.07
N LEU A 102 -5.82 0.26 -1.74
CA LEU A 102 -5.06 -0.79 -1.06
C LEU A 102 -5.76 -1.27 0.20
N LEU A 103 -6.32 -0.35 0.99
CA LEU A 103 -7.08 -0.70 2.19
C LEU A 103 -8.32 -1.56 1.89
N GLN A 104 -9.06 -1.25 0.83
CA GLN A 104 -10.24 -2.02 0.43
C GLN A 104 -9.85 -3.42 -0.04
N GLN A 105 -8.78 -3.54 -0.84
CA GLN A 105 -8.24 -4.83 -1.27
C GLN A 105 -7.82 -5.71 -0.08
N LEU A 106 -7.16 -5.09 0.91
CA LEU A 106 -6.74 -5.75 2.14
C LEU A 106 -7.92 -6.26 2.97
N MET A 107 -8.96 -5.43 3.13
CA MET A 107 -10.19 -5.82 3.83
C MET A 107 -10.93 -6.94 3.09
N LYS A 108 -11.03 -6.88 1.76
CA LYS A 108 -11.61 -7.96 0.94
C LYS A 108 -10.85 -9.28 1.10
N ARG A 109 -9.52 -9.24 1.12
CA ARG A 109 -8.69 -10.43 1.35
C ARG A 109 -8.95 -11.05 2.72
N LYS A 110 -9.00 -10.22 3.77
CA LYS A 110 -9.35 -10.69 5.11
C LYS A 110 -10.74 -11.33 5.16
N LEU A 111 -11.74 -10.70 4.53
CA LEU A 111 -13.09 -11.25 4.45
C LEU A 111 -13.12 -12.59 3.71
N ARG A 112 -12.40 -12.69 2.59
CA ARG A 112 -12.29 -13.94 1.82
C ARG A 112 -11.63 -15.06 2.63
N TYR A 113 -10.56 -14.74 3.36
CA TYR A 113 -9.88 -15.70 4.23
C TYR A 113 -10.81 -16.22 5.32
N VAL A 114 -11.55 -15.33 6.00
CA VAL A 114 -12.56 -15.73 7.00
C VAL A 114 -13.63 -16.63 6.39
N GLY A 115 -14.15 -16.30 5.20
CA GLY A 115 -15.16 -17.12 4.52
C GLY A 115 -14.64 -18.41 3.85
N GLN A 116 -13.33 -18.63 3.80
CA GLN A 116 -12.74 -19.91 3.35
C GLN A 116 -12.46 -20.86 4.53
N ILE A 117 -12.30 -20.32 5.73
CA ILE A 117 -11.99 -21.08 6.95
C ILE A 117 -13.25 -21.49 7.71
N MET A 118 -14.31 -20.69 7.59
CA MET A 118 -15.63 -20.96 8.15
C MET A 118 -16.48 -21.74 7.16
#